data_AF-A0A3M0J4L9-F1
#
_entry.id   AF-A0A3M0J4L9-F1
#
_cell.length_a   1.000
_cell.length_b   1.000
_cell.length_c   1.000
_cell.angle_alpha   90.00
_cell.angle_beta   90.00
_cell.angle_gamma   90.00
#
_symmetry.space_group_name_H-M   'P 1'
#
loop_
_entity.id
_entity.type
_entity.pdbx_description
1 polymer ?
#
loop_
_entity_poly.entity_id
_entity_poly.type
_entity_poly.pdbx_seq_one_letter_code
_entity_poly.pdbx_strand_id
1 'polypeptide(L)'
;MANPEQRPIGDMSVPLNTGDVSELKKEIGRLLEDPTGVSERLDQFLGPNIYTWMELQSILGILFTMEEREMIRHSGMRAWDRGSQGPDQGDQKWPVQDPGWNNQNERHRQNMSDLRWMIIQGIREAVPKGQNIGKV
;
A
#
# COMPACT_ATOMS: atom_id res chain seq x y z
N MET A 1 -31.89 -6.99 29.00
CA MET A 1 -32.25 -6.30 27.75
C MET A 1 -31.04 -6.41 26.83
N ALA A 2 -31.09 -7.32 25.86
CA ALA A 2 -30.03 -7.48 24.86
C ALA A 2 -30.30 -6.48 23.73
N ASN A 3 -29.31 -5.67 23.37
CA ASN A 3 -29.36 -4.78 22.23
C ASN A 3 -29.18 -5.61 20.94
N PRO A 4 -30.17 -5.70 20.03
CA PRO A 4 -30.06 -6.55 18.84
C PRO A 4 -29.40 -5.89 17.62
N GLU A 5 -28.81 -4.70 17.77
CA GLU A 5 -28.22 -3.94 16.65
C GLU A 5 -26.69 -3.84 16.75
N GLN A 6 -26.03 -4.88 17.24
CA GLN A 6 -24.63 -5.13 16.90
C GLN A 6 -24.57 -6.42 16.09
N ARG A 7 -24.96 -6.32 14.82
CA ARG A 7 -24.45 -7.27 13.84
C ARG A 7 -22.93 -7.15 13.91
N PRO A 8 -22.17 -8.20 14.23
CA PRO A 8 -20.76 -8.19 13.91
C PRO A 8 -20.74 -8.00 12.39
N ILE A 9 -20.27 -6.84 11.94
CA ILE A 9 -19.85 -6.69 10.55
C ILE A 9 -18.74 -7.72 10.43
N GLY A 10 -19.10 -8.90 9.93
CA GLY A 10 -18.26 -10.08 9.92
C GLY A 10 -16.91 -9.70 9.33
N ASP A 11 -15.87 -10.07 10.04
CA ASP A 11 -14.48 -9.84 9.70
C ASP A 11 -14.21 -10.26 8.25
N MET A 12 -14.31 -9.33 7.30
CA MET A 12 -13.78 -9.50 5.95
C MET A 12 -12.29 -9.17 5.96
N SER A 13 -11.53 -9.75 6.90
CA SER A 13 -10.11 -10.02 6.65
C SER A 13 -10.12 -11.36 5.92
N VAL A 14 -10.23 -11.33 4.60
CA VAL A 14 -9.90 -12.52 3.81
C VAL A 14 -8.44 -12.83 4.16
N PRO A 15 -8.13 -13.98 4.78
CA PRO A 15 -6.77 -14.29 5.15
C PRO A 15 -5.89 -14.20 3.91
N LEU A 16 -4.76 -13.53 4.03
CA LEU A 16 -3.82 -13.36 2.92
C LEU A 16 -3.47 -14.74 2.34
N ASN A 17 -3.98 -15.02 1.14
CA ASN A 17 -3.66 -16.25 0.44
C ASN A 17 -2.30 -16.10 -0.24
N THR A 18 -1.28 -16.74 0.34
CA THR A 18 0.09 -16.72 -0.20
C THR A 18 0.15 -17.20 -1.66
N GLY A 19 -0.78 -18.07 -2.08
CA GLY A 19 -0.90 -18.49 -3.48
C GLY A 19 -1.24 -17.33 -4.41
N ASP A 20 -2.22 -16.52 -4.04
CA ASP A 20 -2.67 -15.38 -4.86
C ASP A 20 -1.58 -14.28 -4.94
N VAL A 21 -0.84 -14.04 -3.85
CA VAL A 21 0.30 -13.10 -3.86
C VAL A 21 1.45 -13.64 -4.72
N SER A 22 1.63 -14.97 -4.75
CA SER A 22 2.65 -15.62 -5.59
C SER A 22 2.28 -15.59 -7.07
N GLU A 23 1.00 -15.74 -7.42
CA GLU A 23 0.51 -15.54 -8.78
C GLU A 23 0.64 -14.07 -9.19
N LEU A 24 0.23 -13.14 -8.33
CA LEU A 24 0.45 -11.71 -8.54
C LEU A 24 1.94 -11.44 -8.81
N LYS A 25 2.86 -12.01 -8.05
CA LYS A 25 4.32 -11.86 -8.28
C LYS A 25 4.76 -12.28 -9.69
N LYS A 26 4.12 -13.29 -10.29
CA LYS A 26 4.42 -13.72 -11.67
C LYS A 26 3.87 -12.74 -12.69
N GLU A 27 2.75 -12.09 -12.37
CA GLU A 27 2.09 -11.10 -13.22
C GLU A 27 2.72 -9.70 -13.11
N ILE A 28 3.22 -9.33 -11.93
CA ILE A 28 3.94 -8.08 -11.75
C ILE A 28 5.29 -8.21 -12.44
N GLY A 29 5.50 -7.41 -13.48
CA GLY A 29 6.80 -7.26 -14.11
C GLY A 29 7.81 -6.60 -13.16
N ARG A 30 8.98 -6.26 -13.67
CA ARG A 30 9.98 -5.55 -12.87
C ARG A 30 9.51 -4.14 -12.57
N LEU A 31 9.60 -3.72 -11.30
CA LEU A 31 9.23 -2.37 -10.86
C LEU A 31 9.89 -1.29 -11.73
N LEU A 32 11.17 -1.49 -12.06
CA LEU A 32 11.97 -0.54 -12.85
C LEU A 32 11.60 -0.49 -14.33
N GLU A 33 10.95 -1.52 -14.87
CA GLU A 33 10.58 -1.60 -16.29
C GLU A 33 9.21 -0.97 -16.56
N ASP A 34 8.23 -1.22 -15.68
CA ASP A 34 6.87 -0.69 -15.80
C ASP A 34 6.26 -0.36 -14.42
N PRO A 35 6.70 0.74 -13.79
CA PRO A 35 6.17 1.16 -12.49
C PRO A 35 4.66 1.45 -12.55
N THR A 36 4.15 1.91 -13.69
CA THR A 36 2.73 2.24 -13.84
C THR A 36 1.89 0.97 -13.84
N GLY A 37 2.19 0.00 -14.70
CA GLY A 37 1.45 -1.25 -14.73
C GLY A 37 1.65 -2.10 -13.47
N VAL A 38 2.81 -2.04 -12.82
CA VAL A 38 2.99 -2.67 -11.49
C VAL A 38 2.05 -2.03 -10.46
N SER A 39 1.92 -0.70 -10.47
CA SER A 39 1.02 0.01 -9.55
C SER A 39 -0.45 -0.33 -9.81
N GLU A 40 -0.86 -0.47 -11.06
CA GLU A 40 -2.25 -0.79 -11.43
C GLU A 40 -2.62 -2.22 -11.01
N ARG A 41 -1.75 -3.20 -11.27
CA ARG A 41 -1.98 -4.59 -10.85
C ARG A 41 -2.04 -4.71 -9.33
N LEU A 42 -1.15 -4.03 -8.61
CA LEU A 42 -1.21 -4.02 -7.15
C LEU A 42 -2.46 -3.31 -6.63
N ASP A 43 -2.88 -2.19 -7.26
CA ASP A 43 -4.08 -1.47 -6.87
C ASP A 43 -5.34 -2.32 -7.07
N GLN A 44 -5.42 -3.06 -8.18
CA GLN A 44 -6.48 -4.04 -8.46
C GLN A 44 -6.51 -5.18 -7.45
N PHE A 45 -5.34 -5.73 -7.08
CA PHE A 45 -5.25 -6.78 -6.06
C PHE A 45 -5.71 -6.28 -4.68
N LEU A 46 -5.26 -5.09 -4.29
CA LEU A 46 -5.56 -4.52 -2.98
C LEU A 46 -6.95 -3.91 -2.86
N GLY A 47 -7.57 -3.50 -3.97
CA GLY A 47 -8.82 -2.72 -3.98
C GLY A 47 -10.05 -3.37 -3.35
N PRO A 48 -10.28 -4.69 -3.53
CA PRO A 48 -11.45 -5.35 -2.97
C PRO A 48 -11.45 -5.48 -1.45
N ASN A 49 -10.30 -5.41 -0.77
CA ASN A 49 -10.17 -5.72 0.65
C ASN A 49 -9.40 -4.66 1.44
N ILE A 50 -9.68 -4.55 2.73
CA ILE A 50 -8.87 -3.75 3.65
C ILE A 50 -7.84 -4.67 4.29
N TYR A 51 -6.60 -4.56 3.85
CA TYR A 51 -5.47 -5.29 4.41
C TYR A 51 -4.91 -4.57 5.62
N THR A 52 -4.57 -5.33 6.66
CA THR A 52 -3.86 -4.83 7.84
C THR A 52 -2.45 -4.34 7.49
N TRP A 53 -1.84 -3.55 8.37
CA TRP A 53 -0.45 -3.14 8.21
C TRP A 53 0.48 -4.35 8.03
N MET A 54 0.29 -5.41 8.81
CA MET A 54 1.09 -6.62 8.74
C MET A 54 0.92 -7.34 7.39
N GLU A 55 -0.32 -7.50 6.91
CA GLU A 55 -0.59 -8.12 5.60
C GLU A 55 0.01 -7.29 4.46
N LEU A 56 -0.09 -5.95 4.51
CA LEU A 56 0.55 -5.07 3.53
C LEU A 56 2.08 -5.25 3.53
N GLN A 57 2.72 -5.32 4.70
CA GLN A 57 4.17 -5.60 4.77
C GLN A 57 4.52 -6.98 4.22
N SER A 58 3.70 -8.00 4.49
CA SER A 58 3.90 -9.35 3.95
C SER A 58 3.75 -9.40 2.42
N ILE A 59 2.72 -8.75 1.86
CA ILE A 59 2.51 -8.63 0.42
C ILE A 59 3.74 -7.97 -0.22
N LEU A 60 4.15 -6.80 0.29
CA LEU A 60 5.32 -6.10 -0.23
C LEU A 60 6.59 -6.94 -0.14
N GLY A 61 6.80 -7.67 0.96
CA GLY A 61 7.95 -8.55 1.16
C GLY A 61 7.99 -9.75 0.24
N ILE A 62 6.84 -10.20 -0.28
CA ILE A 62 6.76 -11.26 -1.30
C ILE A 62 7.04 -10.66 -2.69
N LEU A 63 6.43 -9.52 -3.00
CA LEU A 63 6.44 -8.93 -4.33
C LEU A 63 7.77 -8.25 -4.69
N PHE A 64 8.40 -7.56 -3.74
CA PHE A 64 9.51 -6.65 -3.98
C PHE A 64 10.76 -7.01 -3.15
N THR A 65 11.93 -6.66 -3.65
CA THR A 65 13.17 -6.76 -2.87
C THR A 65 13.20 -5.77 -1.71
N MET A 66 14.20 -5.84 -0.84
CA MET A 66 14.38 -4.84 0.22
C MET A 66 14.60 -3.45 -0.37
N GLU A 67 15.45 -3.34 -1.38
CA GLU A 67 15.81 -2.09 -2.06
C GLU A 67 14.59 -1.47 -2.76
N GLU A 68 13.80 -2.29 -3.47
CA GLU A 68 12.55 -1.83 -4.08
C GLU A 68 11.55 -1.31 -3.04
N ARG A 69 11.41 -2.00 -1.90
CA ARG A 69 10.54 -1.54 -0.81
C ARG A 69 11.01 -0.22 -0.21
N GLU A 70 12.31 -0.02 -0.04
CA GLU A 70 12.88 1.25 0.43
C GLU A 70 12.61 2.38 -0.58
N MET A 71 12.79 2.13 -1.87
CA MET A 71 12.47 3.09 -2.93
C MET A 71 10.99 3.47 -2.95
N ILE A 72 10.10 2.48 -2.87
CA ILE A 72 8.64 2.69 -2.81
C ILE A 72 8.28 3.51 -1.56
N ARG A 73 8.82 3.15 -0.39
CA ARG A 73 8.53 3.87 0.87
C ARG A 73 8.96 5.33 0.80
N HIS A 74 10.19 5.60 0.38
CA HIS A 74 10.68 6.98 0.22
C HIS A 74 9.84 7.79 -0.78
N SER A 75 9.47 7.18 -1.90
CA SER A 75 8.68 7.84 -2.93
C SER A 75 7.25 8.10 -2.47
N GLY A 76 6.64 7.15 -1.75
CA GLY A 76 5.31 7.28 -1.16
C GLY A 76 5.25 8.38 -0.10
N MET A 77 6.27 8.50 0.75
CA MET A 77 6.40 9.61 1.71
C MET A 77 6.49 10.94 1.01
N ARG A 78 7.39 11.05 0.01
CA ARG A 78 7.53 12.27 -0.77
C ARG A 78 6.23 12.65 -1.48
N ALA A 79 5.46 11.67 -1.95
CA ALA A 79 4.15 11.91 -2.57
C ALA A 79 3.12 12.43 -1.57
N TRP A 80 3.10 11.86 -0.37
CA TRP A 80 2.24 12.30 0.72
C TRP A 80 2.58 13.72 1.17
N ASP A 81 3.87 13.99 1.43
CA ASP A 81 4.33 15.28 1.97
C ASP A 81 4.09 16.46 1.00
N ARG A 82 3.98 16.21 -0.31
CA ARG A 82 3.61 17.26 -1.29
C ARG A 82 2.16 17.70 -1.17
N GLY A 83 1.28 16.82 -0.68
CA GLY A 83 -0.16 17.10 -0.53
C GLY A 83 -0.57 17.45 0.90
N SER A 84 0.29 17.20 1.89
CA SER A 84 0.02 17.50 3.30
C SER A 84 0.29 18.97 3.63
N GLN A 85 -0.40 19.48 4.66
CA GLN A 85 -0.22 20.86 5.15
C GLN A 85 0.94 21.00 6.14
N GLY A 86 1.74 19.96 6.37
CA GLY A 86 2.84 19.97 7.33
C GLY A 86 3.98 19.03 6.92
N PRO A 87 5.25 19.39 7.24
CA PRO A 87 6.42 18.59 6.89
C PRO A 87 6.43 17.25 7.64
N ASP A 88 7.07 16.26 7.02
CA ASP A 88 7.43 14.95 7.61
C ASP A 88 6.25 14.11 8.15
N GLN A 89 5.05 14.28 7.57
CA GLN A 89 3.89 13.45 7.94
C GLN A 89 3.94 12.05 7.33
N GLY A 90 4.78 11.84 6.31
CA GLY A 90 4.98 10.55 5.66
C GLY A 90 5.35 9.42 6.63
N ASP A 91 6.21 9.68 7.63
CA ASP A 91 6.61 8.65 8.61
C ASP A 91 5.47 8.24 9.55
N GLN A 92 4.58 9.17 9.90
CA GLN A 92 3.38 8.86 10.67
C GLN A 92 2.40 7.97 9.87
N LYS A 93 2.36 8.18 8.56
CA LYS A 93 1.41 7.50 7.65
C LYS A 93 1.96 6.19 7.10
N TRP A 94 3.27 6.04 7.05
CA TRP A 94 3.95 4.79 6.72
C TRP A 94 5.00 4.40 7.78
N PRO A 95 4.52 3.89 8.94
CA PRO A 95 5.39 3.52 10.04
C PRO A 95 6.26 2.29 9.69
N VAL A 96 7.51 2.30 10.18
CA VAL A 96 8.47 1.19 10.03
C VAL A 96 8.07 -0.04 10.85
N GLN A 97 7.46 0.21 12.02
CA GLN A 97 7.05 -0.80 12.97
C GLN A 97 5.54 -0.90 13.02
N ASP A 98 5.03 -2.02 13.54
CA ASP A 98 3.59 -2.23 13.68
C ASP A 98 2.96 -1.12 14.54
N PRO A 99 2.06 -0.30 13.98
CA PRO A 99 1.40 0.77 14.71
C PRO A 99 0.23 0.28 15.58
N GLY A 100 -0.09 -1.02 15.58
CA GLY A 100 -1.22 -1.59 16.32
C GLY A 100 -2.58 -1.20 15.73
N TRP A 101 -2.65 -0.93 14.42
CA TRP A 101 -3.89 -0.56 13.75
C TRP A 101 -4.85 -1.76 13.68
N ASN A 102 -6.09 -1.51 14.09
CA ASN A 102 -7.16 -2.50 14.20
C ASN A 102 -8.26 -2.21 13.17
N ASN A 103 -8.60 -3.21 12.35
CA ASN A 103 -9.66 -3.16 11.34
C ASN A 103 -11.06 -2.84 11.89
N GLN A 104 -11.31 -2.93 13.20
CA GLN A 104 -12.60 -2.53 13.79
C GLN A 104 -12.69 -1.03 14.10
N ASN A 105 -11.56 -0.31 14.07
CA ASN A 105 -11.52 1.11 14.34
C ASN A 105 -11.50 1.91 13.04
N GLU A 106 -12.47 2.81 12.85
CA GLU A 106 -12.60 3.60 11.63
C GLU A 106 -11.37 4.46 11.32
N ARG A 107 -10.75 5.07 12.34
CA ARG A 107 -9.52 5.86 12.15
C ARG A 107 -8.35 4.98 11.71
N HIS A 108 -8.29 3.74 12.19
CA HIS A 108 -7.27 2.79 11.77
C HIS A 108 -7.52 2.30 10.34
N ARG A 109 -8.77 2.06 9.94
CA ARG A 109 -9.13 1.79 8.53
C ARG A 109 -8.72 2.92 7.61
N GLN A 110 -8.92 4.17 8.04
CA GLN A 110 -8.44 5.33 7.27
C GLN A 110 -6.92 5.30 7.12
N ASN A 111 -6.18 5.05 8.21
CA ASN A 111 -4.73 4.95 8.14
C ASN A 111 -4.25 3.81 7.21
N MET A 112 -4.94 2.67 7.17
CA MET A 112 -4.62 1.58 6.23
C MET A 112 -4.94 1.98 4.79
N SER A 113 -6.00 2.75 4.57
CA SER A 113 -6.35 3.29 3.25
C SER A 113 -5.32 4.31 2.76
N ASP A 114 -4.88 5.19 3.65
CA ASP A 114 -3.81 6.16 3.39
C ASP A 114 -2.49 5.43 3.06
N LEU A 115 -2.16 4.38 3.83
CA LEU A 115 -0.97 3.56 3.59
C LEU A 115 -1.04 2.85 2.23
N ARG A 116 -2.18 2.24 1.88
CA ARG A 116 -2.39 1.65 0.54
C ARG A 116 -2.16 2.71 -0.54
N TRP A 117 -2.74 3.90 -0.40
CA TRP A 117 -2.54 4.99 -1.35
C TRP A 117 -1.05 5.36 -1.47
N MET A 118 -0.34 5.49 -0.35
CA MET A 118 1.10 5.80 -0.34
C MET A 118 1.91 4.70 -1.03
N ILE A 119 1.57 3.42 -0.85
CA ILE A 119 2.22 2.30 -1.54
C ILE A 119 2.05 2.43 -3.06
N ILE A 120 0.81 2.66 -3.53
CA ILE A 120 0.52 2.78 -4.97
C ILE A 120 1.24 4.00 -5.57
N GLN A 121 1.22 5.16 -4.90
CA GLN A 121 1.97 6.32 -5.37
C GLN A 121 3.48 6.11 -5.30
N GLY A 122 3.96 5.43 -4.25
CA GLY A 122 5.35 5.08 -4.08
C GLY A 122 5.88 4.26 -5.25
N ILE A 123 5.12 3.27 -5.72
CA ILE A 123 5.49 2.47 -6.89
C ILE A 123 5.53 3.34 -8.15
N ARG A 124 4.52 4.20 -8.36
CA ARG A 124 4.45 5.09 -9.53
C ARG A 124 5.62 6.08 -9.61
N GLU A 125 6.19 6.45 -8.46
CA GLU A 125 7.25 7.46 -8.35
C GLU A 125 8.62 6.88 -8.01
N ALA A 126 8.72 5.58 -7.66
CA ALA A 126 9.97 4.90 -7.29
C ALA A 126 10.98 4.85 -8.43
N VAL A 127 10.49 4.85 -9.67
CA VAL A 127 11.35 4.97 -10.84
C VAL A 127 11.37 6.45 -11.22
N PRO A 128 12.54 7.09 -11.33
CA PRO A 128 12.61 8.39 -11.97
C PRO A 128 12.06 8.19 -13.37
N LYS A 129 10.88 8.75 -13.65
CA LYS A 129 10.30 8.79 -15.01
C LYS A 129 11.46 9.16 -15.90
N GLY A 130 11.89 8.21 -16.74
CA GLY A 130 12.97 8.43 -17.68
C GLY A 130 12.68 9.76 -18.31
N GLN A 131 13.50 10.75 -17.95
CA GLN A 131 13.77 11.96 -18.69
C GLN A 131 12.61 12.31 -19.65
N ASN A 132 11.72 13.24 -19.27
CA ASN A 132 10.88 13.93 -20.25
C ASN A 132 11.84 14.65 -21.23
N ILE A 133 12.34 13.89 -22.20
CA ILE A 133 12.97 14.35 -23.45
C ILE A 133 11.89 14.25 -24.53
N GLY A 134 10.73 14.85 -24.28
CA GLY A 134 10.10 15.67 -25.30
C GLY A 134 10.47 17.11 -24.91
N LYS A 135 11.29 17.89 -25.62
CA LYS A 135 11.13 18.29 -27.03
C LYS A 135 9.63 18.38 -27.33
N VAL A 136 9.00 19.55 -27.24
CA VAL A 136 9.35 20.84 -27.86
C VAL A 136 8.89 21.99 -26.97
#